data_AF-S9TGH6-F1
#
_entry.id   AF-S9TGH6-F1
#
_cell.length_a   1.000
_cell.length_b   1.000
_cell.length_c   1.000
_cell.angle_alpha   90.00
_cell.angle_beta   90.00
_cell.angle_gamma   90.00
#
_symmetry.space_group_name_H-M   'P 1'
#
loop_
_entity.id
_entity.type
_entity.pdbx_description
1 polymer ?
#
loop_
_entity_poly.entity_id
_entity_poly.type
_entity_poly.pdbx_seq_one_letter_code
_entity_poly.pdbx_strand_id
1 'polypeptide(L)'
;MQTNLKTDGGSVPGVGIFTTAGPVSPENPLPVVDAIDIRGRPAATLAIGTVAAQTPALAAGVYDLSATIDCYLAVAADASGVTMATGYQLYAGNVVPIVVGEQQRIGVIAAAAGALRYHRVA
;
A
#
# COMPACT_ATOMS: atom_id res chain seq x y z
N MET A 1 20.97 59.32 17.78
CA MET A 1 21.86 58.53 16.91
C MET A 1 21.70 57.08 17.32
N GLN A 2 20.75 56.37 16.71
CA GLN A 2 20.38 55.01 17.10
C GLN A 2 21.31 54.03 16.37
N THR A 3 22.07 53.26 17.13
CA THR A 3 22.99 52.23 16.65
C THR A 3 22.16 51.00 16.26
N ASN A 4 22.06 50.73 14.96
CA ASN A 4 21.34 49.56 14.46
C ASN A 4 22.10 48.28 14.82
N LEU A 5 21.43 47.42 15.58
CA LEU A 5 21.84 46.09 15.97
C LEU A 5 21.81 45.17 14.74
N LYS A 6 22.95 44.59 14.37
CA LYS A 6 23.07 43.59 13.30
C LYS A 6 22.59 42.25 13.83
N THR A 7 21.40 41.81 13.46
CA THR A 7 20.98 40.41 13.60
C THR A 7 21.53 39.65 12.41
N ASP A 8 22.71 39.06 12.57
CA ASP A 8 23.25 38.12 11.61
C ASP A 8 22.35 36.87 11.63
N GLY A 9 21.55 36.73 10.56
CA GLY A 9 20.66 35.60 10.33
C GLY A 9 21.44 34.31 10.11
N GLY A 10 21.86 33.69 11.22
CA GLY A 10 22.30 32.30 11.23
C GLY A 10 21.11 31.39 10.92
N SER A 11 21.03 30.94 9.68
CA SER A 11 20.14 29.86 9.27
C SER A 11 20.44 28.61 10.10
N VAL A 12 19.46 28.13 10.86
CA VAL A 12 19.52 26.84 11.55
C VAL A 12 19.26 25.76 10.49
N PRO A 13 20.19 24.85 10.19
CA PRO A 13 19.93 23.78 9.24
C PRO A 13 19.01 22.77 9.91
N GLY A 14 17.73 22.74 9.52
CA GLY A 14 16.86 21.65 9.99
C GLY A 14 15.36 21.80 9.85
N VAL A 15 14.80 22.99 9.57
CA VAL A 15 13.35 23.11 9.35
C VAL A 15 13.08 24.16 8.26
N GLY A 16 13.08 23.71 7.00
CA GLY A 16 12.61 24.50 5.87
C GLY A 16 11.09 24.54 5.88
N ILE A 17 10.51 25.61 6.43
CA ILE A 17 9.11 25.96 6.26
C ILE A 17 8.93 26.43 4.80
N PHE A 18 7.94 25.87 4.10
CA PHE A 18 7.55 26.22 2.74
C PHE A 18 7.10 27.69 2.64
N THR A 19 7.92 28.55 2.04
CA THR A 19 7.58 29.91 1.55
C THR A 19 8.64 30.26 0.50
N THR A 20 8.44 30.75 -0.72
CA THR A 20 7.39 31.55 -1.36
C THR A 20 7.41 31.24 -2.87
N ALA A 21 6.27 31.15 -3.53
CA ALA A 21 6.20 31.06 -4.99
C ALA A 21 6.69 32.37 -5.62
N GLY A 22 7.96 32.42 -6.02
CA GLY A 22 8.42 33.36 -7.05
C GLY A 22 7.82 32.98 -8.41
N PRO A 23 7.80 33.89 -9.39
CA PRO A 23 7.38 33.55 -10.75
C PRO A 23 8.25 32.39 -11.25
N VAL A 24 7.60 31.25 -11.53
CA VAL A 24 8.29 30.07 -12.06
C VAL A 24 8.73 30.37 -13.48
N SER A 25 10.04 30.37 -13.69
CA SER A 25 10.65 30.46 -15.00
C SER A 25 10.21 29.25 -15.84
N PRO A 26 9.78 29.41 -17.11
CA PRO A 26 9.14 28.36 -17.91
C PRO A 26 10.04 27.16 -18.25
N GLU A 27 11.33 27.23 -17.93
CA GLU A 27 12.33 26.19 -18.19
C GLU A 27 12.44 25.10 -17.11
N ASN A 28 11.75 25.24 -15.97
CA ASN A 28 11.76 24.22 -14.92
C ASN A 28 10.35 23.68 -14.69
N PRO A 29 9.88 22.70 -15.49
CA PRO A 29 8.61 22.06 -15.21
C PRO A 29 8.67 21.49 -13.79
N LEU A 30 7.65 21.76 -12.99
CA LEU A 30 7.50 21.13 -11.68
C LEU A 30 7.68 19.61 -11.88
N PRO A 31 8.40 18.92 -10.98
CA PRO A 31 8.51 17.47 -11.08
C PRO A 31 7.09 16.91 -11.17
N VAL A 32 6.80 16.21 -12.28
CA VAL A 32 5.61 15.36 -12.34
C VAL A 32 5.87 14.28 -11.31
N VAL A 33 5.34 14.49 -10.11
CA VAL A 33 5.34 13.47 -9.09
C VAL A 33 4.30 12.46 -9.58
N ASP A 34 4.75 11.29 -10.02
CA ASP A 34 3.90 10.12 -10.23
C ASP A 34 3.30 9.73 -8.88
N ALA A 35 2.26 10.46 -8.48
CA ALA A 35 1.59 10.28 -7.22
C ALA A 35 0.47 9.26 -7.42
N ILE A 36 0.45 8.22 -6.58
CA ILE A 36 -0.65 7.28 -6.53
C ILE A 36 -1.84 7.99 -5.87
N ASP A 37 -2.97 8.09 -6.58
CA ASP A 37 -4.22 8.56 -5.97
C ASP A 37 -4.69 7.53 -4.94
N ILE A 38 -4.67 7.86 -3.66
CA ILE A 38 -5.03 6.95 -2.56
C ILE A 38 -6.49 7.09 -2.10
N ARG A 39 -7.28 7.97 -2.74
CA ARG A 39 -8.65 8.26 -2.28
C ARG A 39 -9.61 7.12 -2.59
N GLY A 40 -10.46 6.77 -1.61
CA GLY A 40 -11.58 5.83 -1.81
C GLY A 40 -11.18 4.36 -2.06
N ARG A 41 -9.91 4.01 -1.85
CA ARG A 41 -9.41 2.65 -2.08
C ARG A 41 -9.70 1.76 -0.88
N PRO A 42 -10.53 0.71 -1.02
CA PRO A 42 -10.83 -0.17 0.09
C PRO A 42 -9.58 -0.94 0.53
N ALA A 43 -9.34 -0.93 1.83
CA ALA A 43 -8.41 -1.82 2.50
C ALA A 43 -9.18 -2.65 3.53
N ALA A 44 -8.81 -3.92 3.68
CA ALA A 44 -9.39 -4.77 4.70
C ALA A 44 -8.40 -5.86 5.12
N THR A 45 -8.78 -6.61 6.16
CA THR A 45 -7.99 -7.69 6.72
C THR A 45 -8.82 -8.96 6.79
N LEU A 46 -8.20 -10.08 6.45
CA LEU A 46 -8.77 -11.41 6.59
C LEU A 46 -7.92 -12.19 7.62
N ALA A 47 -8.59 -12.83 8.58
CA ALA A 47 -7.92 -13.74 9.50
C ALA A 47 -7.42 -14.98 8.73
N ILE A 48 -6.17 -15.35 8.94
CA ILE A 48 -5.55 -16.55 8.37
C ILE A 48 -5.45 -17.61 9.47
N GLY A 49 -5.64 -18.87 9.11
CA GLY A 49 -5.36 -20.00 9.97
C GLY A 49 -5.03 -21.27 9.18
N THR A 50 -5.12 -22.40 9.87
CA THR A 50 -4.90 -23.74 9.32
C THR A 50 -6.06 -24.25 8.46
N VAL A 51 -7.19 -23.56 8.49
CA VAL A 51 -8.33 -23.79 7.61
C VAL A 51 -8.36 -22.67 6.58
N ALA A 52 -8.57 -23.03 5.31
CA ALA A 52 -8.69 -22.06 4.25
C ALA A 52 -9.82 -21.07 4.54
N ALA A 53 -9.48 -19.79 4.50
CA ALA A 53 -10.41 -18.67 4.60
C ALA A 53 -10.46 -17.94 3.27
N GLN A 54 -11.54 -17.21 3.00
CA GLN A 54 -11.61 -16.37 1.81
C GLN A 54 -12.28 -15.03 2.08
N THR A 55 -11.95 -14.05 1.25
CA THR A 55 -12.60 -12.75 1.28
C THR A 55 -14.06 -12.83 0.81
N PRO A 56 -14.88 -11.80 1.11
CA PRO A 56 -16.03 -11.48 0.27
C PRO A 56 -15.64 -11.32 -1.20
N ALA A 57 -16.62 -11.36 -2.09
CA ALA A 57 -16.39 -11.05 -3.50
C ALA A 57 -15.87 -9.61 -3.62
N LEU A 58 -14.79 -9.46 -4.39
CA LEU A 58 -14.09 -8.19 -4.56
C LEU A 58 -14.45 -7.56 -5.91
N ALA A 59 -14.31 -6.24 -5.98
CA ALA A 59 -14.36 -5.53 -7.26
C ALA A 59 -13.11 -5.87 -8.08
N ALA A 60 -13.25 -5.91 -9.41
CA ALA A 60 -12.12 -6.10 -10.30
C ALA A 60 -11.07 -4.99 -10.11
N GLY A 61 -9.80 -5.37 -10.14
CA GLY A 61 -8.69 -4.43 -9.97
C GLY A 61 -7.39 -5.09 -9.56
N VAL A 62 -6.41 -4.27 -9.23
CA VAL A 62 -5.13 -4.71 -8.67
C VAL A 62 -5.15 -4.50 -7.17
N TYR A 63 -4.75 -5.52 -6.43
CA TYR A 63 -4.68 -5.49 -4.97
C TYR A 63 -3.27 -5.78 -4.50
N ASP A 64 -2.76 -4.93 -3.61
CA ASP A 64 -1.56 -5.21 -2.86
C ASP A 64 -1.90 -6.10 -1.66
N LEU A 65 -1.22 -7.24 -1.57
CA LEU A 65 -1.36 -8.19 -0.49
C LEU A 65 -0.14 -8.19 0.40
N SER A 66 -0.37 -8.18 1.72
CA SER A 66 0.69 -8.41 2.71
C SER A 66 0.17 -9.28 3.84
N ALA A 67 1.02 -10.15 4.36
CA ALA A 67 0.67 -11.08 5.43
C ALA A 67 1.60 -10.94 6.64
N THR A 68 1.06 -11.20 7.83
CA THR A 68 1.84 -11.23 9.08
C THR A 68 2.61 -12.53 9.26
N ILE A 69 2.29 -13.56 8.47
CA ILE A 69 2.90 -14.89 8.47
C ILE A 69 3.02 -15.40 7.04
N ASP A 70 3.86 -16.39 6.81
CA ASP A 70 3.93 -17.09 5.53
C ASP A 70 2.59 -17.79 5.26
N CYS A 71 2.06 -17.59 4.05
CA CYS A 71 0.76 -18.13 3.66
C CYS A 71 0.71 -18.48 2.18
N TYR A 72 -0.37 -19.16 1.79
CA TYR A 72 -0.62 -19.59 0.42
C TYR A 72 -1.92 -18.99 -0.06
N LEU A 73 -1.91 -18.46 -1.28
CA LEU A 73 -2.98 -17.65 -1.85
C LEU A 73 -3.54 -18.28 -3.11
N ALA A 74 -4.84 -18.11 -3.34
CA ALA A 74 -5.46 -18.38 -4.64
C ALA A 74 -6.51 -17.32 -4.95
N VAL A 75 -6.77 -17.10 -6.23
CA VAL A 75 -7.84 -16.20 -6.70
C VAL A 75 -8.78 -16.99 -7.58
N ALA A 76 -10.06 -16.99 -7.23
CA ALA A 76 -11.11 -17.68 -7.98
C ALA A 76 -12.49 -17.11 -7.60
N ALA A 77 -13.54 -17.48 -8.33
CA ALA A 77 -14.93 -17.15 -7.93
C ALA A 77 -15.28 -17.77 -6.57
N ASP A 78 -14.75 -18.96 -6.30
CA ASP A 78 -14.70 -19.59 -4.98
C ASP A 78 -13.26 -20.06 -4.73
N ALA A 79 -12.61 -19.46 -3.73
CA ALA A 79 -11.21 -19.72 -3.39
C ALA A 79 -11.07 -20.48 -2.06
N SER A 80 -12.15 -21.06 -1.55
CA SER A 80 -12.16 -21.86 -0.32
C SER A 80 -11.32 -23.13 -0.41
N GLY A 81 -11.05 -23.63 -1.62
CA GLY A 81 -10.24 -24.84 -1.86
C GLY A 81 -8.72 -24.62 -1.92
N VAL A 82 -8.22 -23.44 -1.55
CA VAL A 82 -6.76 -23.20 -1.54
C VAL A 82 -6.06 -24.12 -0.54
N THR A 83 -4.94 -24.69 -0.96
CA THR A 83 -4.08 -25.53 -0.12
C THR A 83 -2.64 -25.05 -0.18
N MET A 84 -1.79 -25.52 0.73
CA MET A 84 -0.34 -25.24 0.68
C MET A 84 0.34 -25.83 -0.57
N ALA A 85 -0.30 -26.77 -1.28
CA ALA A 85 0.23 -27.37 -2.51
C ALA A 85 -0.28 -26.69 -3.78
N THR A 86 -1.42 -25.99 -3.72
CA THR A 86 -2.08 -25.39 -4.90
C THR A 86 -2.02 -23.86 -4.91
N GLY A 87 -1.75 -23.24 -3.77
CA GLY A 87 -1.68 -21.78 -3.66
C GLY A 87 -0.29 -21.22 -3.99
N TYR A 88 -0.27 -19.93 -4.33
CA TYR A 88 0.94 -19.14 -4.48
C TYR A 88 1.47 -18.73 -3.10
N GLN A 89 2.75 -18.95 -2.84
CA GLN A 89 3.35 -18.63 -1.56
C GLN A 89 3.63 -17.13 -1.42
N LEU A 90 3.02 -16.51 -0.41
CA LEU A 90 3.34 -15.15 0.05
C LEU A 90 4.12 -15.24 1.36
N TYR A 91 5.36 -14.76 1.33
CA TYR A 91 6.20 -14.66 2.52
C TYR A 91 5.79 -13.47 3.40
N ALA A 92 5.88 -13.65 4.72
CA ALA A 92 5.56 -12.64 5.71
C ALA A 92 6.40 -11.37 5.49
N GLY A 93 5.77 -10.20 5.67
CA GLY A 93 6.45 -8.90 5.54
C GLY A 93 6.68 -8.42 4.10
N ASN A 94 6.41 -9.26 3.09
CA ASN A 94 6.41 -8.82 1.70
C ASN A 94 5.06 -8.22 1.30
N VAL A 95 5.10 -7.37 0.27
CA VAL A 95 3.91 -6.87 -0.43
C VAL A 95 3.95 -7.40 -1.85
N VAL A 96 2.88 -8.07 -2.29
CA VAL A 96 2.76 -8.61 -3.65
C VAL A 96 1.49 -8.06 -4.32
N PRO A 97 1.61 -7.36 -5.47
CA PRO A 97 0.46 -6.94 -6.25
C PRO A 97 -0.13 -8.14 -6.99
N ILE A 98 -1.45 -8.30 -6.94
CA ILE A 98 -2.19 -9.33 -7.69
C ILE A 98 -3.33 -8.72 -8.48
N VAL A 99 -3.69 -9.36 -9.58
CA VAL A 99 -4.90 -9.02 -10.34
C VAL A 99 -6.06 -9.85 -9.81
N VAL A 100 -7.18 -9.19 -9.53
CA VAL A 100 -8.44 -9.81 -9.13
C VAL A 100 -9.50 -9.45 -10.17
N GLY A 101 -10.15 -10.47 -10.73
CA GLY A 101 -11.27 -10.31 -11.65
C GLY A 101 -12.57 -9.93 -10.93
N GLU A 102 -13.60 -9.61 -11.71
CA GLU A 102 -14.90 -9.24 -11.16
C GLU A 102 -15.54 -10.40 -10.39
N GLN A 103 -16.05 -10.11 -9.20
CA GLN A 103 -16.67 -11.09 -8.28
C GLN A 103 -15.74 -12.23 -7.84
N GLN A 104 -14.43 -12.11 -8.05
CA GLN A 104 -13.46 -13.06 -7.53
C GLN A 104 -13.14 -12.79 -6.06
N ARG A 105 -12.60 -13.81 -5.42
CA ARG A 105 -12.24 -13.83 -4.00
C ARG A 105 -10.77 -14.19 -3.89
N ILE A 106 -10.16 -13.74 -2.79
CA ILE A 106 -8.82 -14.17 -2.41
C ILE A 106 -9.00 -15.23 -1.32
N GLY A 107 -8.55 -16.45 -1.61
CA GLY A 107 -8.44 -17.53 -0.65
C GLY A 107 -7.07 -17.54 -0.02
N VAL A 108 -6.99 -17.82 1.28
CA VAL A 108 -5.73 -17.88 2.03
C VAL A 108 -5.73 -19.05 3.02
N ILE A 109 -4.57 -19.70 3.14
CA ILE A 109 -4.30 -20.73 4.16
C ILE A 109 -2.86 -20.59 4.65
N ALA A 110 -2.61 -20.91 5.92
CA ALA A 110 -1.27 -20.95 6.49
C ALA A 110 -1.12 -22.08 7.52
N ALA A 111 0.10 -22.31 7.99
CA ALA A 111 0.37 -23.29 9.04
C ALA A 111 0.04 -22.76 10.47
N ALA A 112 -0.22 -21.47 10.62
CA ALA A 112 -0.47 -20.81 11.90
C ALA A 112 -1.51 -19.69 11.77
N ALA A 113 -1.91 -19.12 12.90
CA ALA A 113 -2.82 -17.98 12.93
C ALA A 113 -2.10 -16.68 12.53
N GLY A 114 -2.75 -15.86 11.73
CA GLY A 114 -2.21 -14.58 11.27
C GLY A 114 -3.26 -13.71 10.60
N ALA A 115 -2.80 -12.72 9.85
CA ALA A 115 -3.66 -11.78 9.14
C ALA A 115 -3.12 -11.49 7.73
N LEU A 116 -4.03 -11.51 6.75
CA LEU A 116 -3.80 -11.05 5.39
C LEU A 116 -4.41 -9.67 5.26
N ARG A 117 -3.62 -8.66 4.91
CA ARG A 117 -4.07 -7.33 4.54
C ARG A 117 -4.14 -7.25 3.02
N TYR A 118 -5.22 -6.68 2.51
CA TYR A 118 -5.43 -6.46 1.09
C TYR A 118 -5.92 -5.05 0.84
N HIS A 119 -5.29 -4.35 -0.11
CA HIS A 119 -5.59 -2.96 -0.44
C HIS A 119 -5.67 -2.79 -1.95
N ARG A 120 -6.76 -2.19 -2.45
CA ARG A 120 -6.94 -2.00 -3.89
C ARG A 120 -6.10 -0.83 -4.41
N VAL A 121 -5.16 -1.07 -5.31
CA VAL A 121 -4.22 -0.07 -5.88
C VAL A 121 -4.49 0.33 -7.33
N ALA A 122 -5.35 -0.39 -8.05
CA ALA A 122 -5.92 0.03 -9.34
C ALA A 122 -7.33 -0.56 -9.54
#